data_AF-A0A1F8SFW6-F1
#
_entry.id   AF-A0A1F8SFW6-F1
#
_cell.length_a   1.000
_cell.length_b   1.000
_cell.length_c   1.000
_cell.angle_alpha   90.00
_cell.angle_beta   90.00
_cell.angle_gamma   90.00
#
_symmetry.space_group_name_H-M   'P 1'
#
loop_
_entity.id
_entity.type
_entity.pdbx_description
1 polymer ?
#
loop_
_entity_poly.entity_id
_entity_poly.type
_entity_poly.pdbx_seq_one_letter_code
_entity_poly.pdbx_strand_id
1 'polypeptide(L)'
;MLVITGDGIAVTEGPVPASYPGPLHPNLVGRQLTGAGQAKIIQAARDLGLLSGQTDFSGGGMVMGGVTGHIVLTVDGSRVELTGDPAAQIVCITTPCEPEPGTPEAFGELWRSLQDLSSWLGAELGPEAAYVPAAYAILVGAPPMPEPGLPQAPADWPLELPLATFGGPVANGTARCGTVSGADADVLRPALQAANQLTFWTQDPETSAAFGLTVRPMVPGEDVCREIFGAG
;
A
#
# COMPACT_ATOMS: atom_id res chain seq x y z
N MET A 1 0.53 -5.75 -3.35
CA MET A 1 1.29 -5.07 -2.28
C MET A 1 0.96 -5.74 -0.96
N LEU A 2 1.95 -5.97 -0.10
CA LEU A 2 1.78 -6.41 1.29
C LEU A 2 2.50 -5.40 2.18
N VAL A 3 1.81 -4.88 3.19
CA VAL A 3 2.44 -4.12 4.28
C VAL A 3 2.09 -4.78 5.60
N ILE A 4 3.08 -4.98 6.46
CA ILE A 4 2.85 -5.39 7.85
C ILE A 4 3.16 -4.18 8.73
N THR A 5 2.12 -3.67 9.37
CA THR A 5 2.19 -2.44 10.15
C THR A 5 2.80 -2.71 11.53
N GLY A 6 3.28 -1.66 12.22
CA GLY A 6 3.91 -1.79 13.54
C GLY A 6 2.97 -2.32 14.63
N ASP A 7 1.66 -2.14 14.47
CA ASP A 7 0.60 -2.72 15.28
C ASP A 7 0.23 -4.16 14.85
N GLY A 8 0.96 -4.72 13.90
CA GLY A 8 0.87 -6.14 13.54
C GLY A 8 -0.24 -6.48 12.58
N ILE A 9 -0.69 -5.57 11.73
CA ILE A 9 -1.71 -5.84 10.74
C ILE A 9 -1.03 -6.10 9.39
N ALA A 10 -1.20 -7.30 8.83
CA ALA A 10 -0.89 -7.57 7.44
C ALA A 10 -2.01 -6.99 6.58
N VAL A 11 -1.71 -5.93 5.83
CA VAL A 11 -2.61 -5.24 4.92
C VAL A 11 -2.28 -5.62 3.48
N THR A 12 -3.29 -6.08 2.75
CA THR A 12 -3.21 -6.42 1.33
C THR A 12 -4.39 -5.83 0.56
N GLU A 13 -4.28 -5.78 -0.75
CA GLU A 13 -5.41 -5.49 -1.61
C GLU A 13 -6.36 -6.70 -1.63
N GLY A 14 -7.64 -6.44 -1.36
CA GLY A 14 -8.73 -7.38 -1.49
C GLY A 14 -9.29 -7.45 -2.92
N PRO A 15 -10.28 -8.32 -3.14
CA PRO A 15 -10.91 -8.44 -4.45
C PRO A 15 -11.58 -7.13 -4.88
N VAL A 16 -11.46 -6.81 -6.16
CA VAL A 16 -12.12 -5.65 -6.80
C VAL A 16 -13.13 -6.18 -7.81
N PRO A 17 -14.40 -5.72 -7.78
CA PRO A 17 -15.38 -6.08 -8.81
C PRO A 17 -14.90 -5.64 -10.19
N ALA A 18 -15.08 -6.49 -11.21
CA ALA A 18 -14.81 -6.15 -12.61
C ALA A 18 -15.93 -5.27 -13.21
N SER A 19 -16.15 -4.10 -12.63
CA SER A 19 -17.15 -3.12 -13.06
C SER A 19 -16.48 -1.81 -13.48
N TYR A 20 -17.00 -1.19 -14.54
CA TYR A 20 -16.61 0.16 -14.93
C TYR A 20 -17.76 1.15 -14.72
N PRO A 21 -17.52 2.30 -14.07
CA PRO A 21 -16.27 2.72 -13.44
C PRO A 21 -15.90 1.91 -12.19
N GLY A 22 -14.60 1.79 -11.92
CA GLY A 22 -14.11 1.14 -10.71
C GLY A 22 -14.26 2.01 -9.46
N PRO A 23 -14.04 1.47 -8.26
CA PRO A 23 -14.07 2.23 -7.02
C PRO A 23 -13.00 3.34 -7.02
N LEU A 24 -13.25 4.43 -6.26
CA LEU A 24 -12.34 5.57 -6.19
C LEU A 24 -10.98 5.22 -5.56
N HIS A 25 -10.95 4.22 -4.67
CA HIS A 25 -9.74 3.75 -4.02
C HIS A 25 -9.70 2.22 -3.93
N PRO A 26 -8.51 1.61 -3.72
CA PRO A 26 -8.39 0.16 -3.56
C PRO A 26 -9.23 -0.39 -2.40
N ASN A 27 -9.71 -1.61 -2.55
CA ASN A 27 -10.28 -2.39 -1.45
C ASN A 27 -9.12 -2.96 -0.63
N LEU A 28 -8.95 -2.53 0.62
CA LEU A 28 -7.92 -3.06 1.50
C LEU A 28 -8.51 -4.04 2.51
N VAL A 29 -7.82 -5.16 2.71
CA VAL A 29 -8.13 -6.15 3.74
C VAL A 29 -6.96 -6.25 4.71
N GLY A 30 -7.29 -6.50 5.97
CA GLY A 30 -6.34 -6.59 7.08
C GLY A 30 -6.46 -7.93 7.79
N ARG A 31 -5.31 -8.46 8.24
CA ARG A 31 -5.22 -9.66 9.06
C ARG A 31 -4.28 -9.41 10.23
N GLN A 32 -4.77 -9.60 11.46
CA GLN A 32 -3.98 -9.40 12.66
C GLN A 32 -2.94 -10.51 12.81
N LEU A 33 -1.67 -10.15 12.95
CA LEU A 33 -0.63 -11.06 13.43
C LEU A 33 -0.56 -11.02 14.95
N THR A 34 -0.29 -12.18 15.53
CA THR A 34 0.19 -12.26 16.91
C THR A 34 1.63 -11.74 17.01
N GLY A 35 2.11 -11.47 18.24
CA GLY A 35 3.52 -11.17 18.46
C GLY A 35 4.45 -12.32 18.02
N ALA A 36 4.01 -13.58 18.16
CA ALA A 36 4.78 -14.74 17.71
C ALA A 36 4.85 -14.82 16.17
N GLY A 37 3.78 -14.47 15.46
CA GLY A 37 3.76 -14.36 14.01
C GLY A 37 4.76 -13.32 13.49
N GLN A 38 4.78 -12.13 14.09
CA GLN A 38 5.76 -11.10 13.75
C GLN A 38 7.19 -11.56 14.02
N ALA A 39 7.44 -12.13 15.20
CA ALA A 39 8.76 -12.65 15.56
C ALA A 39 9.23 -13.74 14.58
N LYS A 40 8.33 -14.61 14.12
CA LYS A 40 8.63 -15.65 13.13
C LYS A 40 9.10 -15.07 11.80
N ILE A 41 8.49 -13.97 11.33
CA ILE A 41 8.92 -13.29 10.10
C ILE A 41 10.33 -12.72 10.24
N ILE A 42 10.58 -11.98 11.33
CA ILE A 42 11.90 -11.38 11.57
C ILE A 42 12.96 -12.46 11.78
N GLN A 43 12.63 -13.53 12.50
CA GLN A 43 13.54 -14.65 12.72
C GLN A 43 13.88 -15.35 11.39
N ALA A 44 12.91 -15.60 10.52
CA ALA A 44 13.18 -16.17 9.21
C ALA A 44 14.11 -15.29 8.36
N ALA A 45 13.94 -13.95 8.39
CA ALA A 45 14.86 -13.04 7.72
C ALA A 45 16.29 -13.11 8.30
N ARG A 46 16.44 -13.32 9.62
CA ARG A 46 17.76 -13.55 10.27
C ARG A 46 18.37 -14.88 9.84
N ASP A 47 17.59 -15.96 9.88
CA ASP A 47 18.05 -17.32 9.57
C ASP A 47 18.47 -17.44 8.10
N LEU A 48 17.75 -16.75 7.20
CA LEU A 48 18.07 -16.63 5.78
C LEU A 48 19.24 -15.68 5.50
N GLY A 49 19.89 -15.13 6.54
CA GLY A 49 21.06 -14.26 6.39
C GLY A 49 20.77 -12.89 5.77
N LEU A 50 19.50 -12.51 5.62
CA LEU A 50 19.07 -11.27 4.95
C LEU A 50 19.32 -10.02 5.81
N LEU A 51 19.59 -10.20 7.10
CA LEU A 51 19.89 -9.11 8.03
C LEU A 51 21.39 -9.05 8.40
N SER A 52 22.26 -9.62 7.57
CA SER A 52 23.72 -9.67 7.78
C SER A 52 24.47 -8.39 7.39
N GLY A 53 23.77 -7.41 6.79
CA GLY A 53 24.34 -6.13 6.33
C GLY A 53 24.37 -5.97 4.80
N GLN A 54 24.17 -7.04 4.04
CA GLN A 54 23.88 -6.97 2.61
C GLN A 54 22.43 -6.53 2.38
N THR A 55 22.21 -5.65 1.40
CA THR A 55 20.88 -5.13 1.06
C THR A 55 20.42 -5.48 -0.35
N ASP A 56 21.33 -5.95 -1.22
CA ASP A 56 21.01 -6.37 -2.58
C ASP A 56 21.29 -7.88 -2.76
N PHE A 57 20.23 -8.61 -3.08
CA PHE A 57 20.18 -10.05 -3.31
C PHE A 57 19.76 -10.37 -4.76
N SER A 58 19.98 -9.44 -5.70
CA SER A 58 19.70 -9.64 -7.13
C SER A 58 20.66 -10.62 -7.81
N GLY A 59 21.81 -10.92 -7.18
CA GLY A 59 22.79 -11.89 -7.66
C GLY A 59 23.48 -11.52 -8.98
N GLY A 60 23.27 -10.30 -9.50
CA GLY A 60 23.82 -9.84 -10.78
C GLY A 60 23.30 -10.58 -12.03
N GLY A 61 22.36 -11.52 -11.85
CA GLY A 61 21.80 -12.38 -12.91
C GLY A 61 20.43 -11.94 -13.43
N MET A 62 19.87 -10.86 -12.89
CA MET A 62 18.55 -10.39 -13.28
C MET A 62 18.53 -9.91 -14.74
N VAL A 63 17.53 -10.37 -15.49
CA VAL A 63 17.29 -9.88 -16.85
C VAL A 63 16.87 -8.41 -16.84
N MET A 64 17.28 -7.67 -17.87
CA MET A 64 16.84 -6.29 -18.06
C MET A 64 15.30 -6.23 -18.13
N GLY A 65 14.69 -5.41 -17.28
CA GLY A 65 13.23 -5.31 -17.15
C GLY A 65 12.59 -6.41 -16.29
N GLY A 66 13.39 -7.25 -15.63
CA GLY A 66 12.93 -8.22 -14.65
C GLY A 66 12.32 -7.56 -13.41
N VAL A 67 11.41 -8.28 -12.74
CA VAL A 67 10.77 -7.80 -11.51
C VAL A 67 11.79 -7.83 -10.38
N THR A 68 12.02 -6.69 -9.74
CA THR A 68 12.81 -6.61 -8.49
C THR A 68 11.86 -6.71 -7.31
N GLY A 69 12.12 -7.64 -6.39
CA GLY A 69 11.44 -7.70 -5.11
C GLY A 69 11.99 -6.62 -4.19
N HIS A 70 11.11 -5.92 -3.48
CA HIS A 70 11.48 -4.93 -2.47
C HIS A 70 10.84 -5.32 -1.14
N ILE A 71 11.68 -5.61 -0.14
CA ILE A 71 11.24 -5.90 1.23
C ILE A 71 11.80 -4.80 2.13
N VAL A 72 10.91 -4.11 2.83
CA VAL A 72 11.29 -3.13 3.85
C VAL A 72 10.88 -3.68 5.21
N LEU A 73 11.84 -3.83 6.11
CA LEU A 73 11.65 -4.32 7.47
C LEU A 73 12.04 -3.23 8.46
N THR A 74 11.34 -3.16 9.59
CA THR A 74 11.84 -2.42 10.76
C THR A 74 12.29 -3.44 11.79
N VAL A 75 13.59 -3.45 12.07
CA VAL A 75 14.23 -4.40 13.00
C VAL A 75 14.92 -3.60 14.09
N ASP A 76 14.56 -3.83 15.34
CA ASP A 76 15.13 -3.13 16.50
C ASP A 76 15.07 -1.59 16.36
N GLY A 77 13.98 -1.08 15.77
CA GLY A 77 13.75 0.35 15.51
C GLY A 77 14.50 0.91 14.28
N SER A 78 15.30 0.10 13.60
CA SER A 78 16.05 0.49 12.40
C SER A 78 15.39 -0.04 11.14
N ARG A 79 15.23 0.82 10.13
CA ARG A 79 14.71 0.42 8.82
C ARG A 79 15.81 -0.30 8.02
N VAL A 80 15.49 -1.49 7.54
CA VAL A 80 16.33 -2.28 6.62
C VAL A 80 15.55 -2.42 5.31
N GLU A 81 16.19 -2.03 4.21
CA GLU A 81 15.63 -2.17 2.87
C GLU A 81 16.43 -3.22 2.12
N LEU A 82 15.71 -4.20 1.57
CA LEU A 82 16.26 -5.34 0.87
C LEU A 82 15.69 -5.36 -0.55
N THR A 83 16.56 -5.49 -1.55
CA THR A 83 16.19 -5.76 -2.93
C THR A 83 16.66 -7.14 -3.33
N GLY A 84 15.96 -7.83 -4.22
CA GLY A 84 16.40 -9.15 -4.70
C GLY A 84 15.55 -9.71 -5.81
N ASP A 85 15.94 -10.87 -6.32
CA ASP A 85 15.17 -11.62 -7.31
C ASP A 85 14.05 -12.42 -6.61
N PRO A 86 12.76 -12.07 -6.80
CA PRO A 86 11.64 -12.78 -6.18
C PRO A 86 11.42 -14.18 -6.77
N ALA A 87 12.02 -14.50 -7.92
CA ALA A 87 11.91 -15.79 -8.60
C ALA A 87 13.11 -16.71 -8.35
N ALA A 88 14.15 -16.23 -7.67
CA ALA A 88 15.29 -17.04 -7.29
C ALA A 88 14.83 -18.18 -6.38
N GLN A 89 15.21 -19.40 -6.76
CA GLN A 89 14.82 -20.62 -6.06
C GLN A 89 16.00 -21.57 -6.01
N ILE A 90 16.17 -22.24 -4.87
CA ILE A 90 17.13 -23.32 -4.78
C ILE A 90 16.62 -24.54 -5.56
N VAL A 91 17.49 -25.15 -6.37
CA VAL A 91 17.21 -26.42 -7.05
C VAL A 91 18.01 -27.52 -6.35
N CYS A 92 17.35 -28.30 -5.51
CA CYS A 92 18.01 -29.39 -4.78
C CYS A 92 17.73 -30.76 -5.40
N ILE A 93 18.74 -31.63 -5.34
CA ILE A 93 18.63 -33.05 -5.70
C ILE A 93 18.27 -33.91 -4.46
N THR A 94 18.50 -33.38 -3.25
CA THR A 94 18.30 -34.07 -1.96
C THR A 94 17.66 -33.15 -0.92
N THR A 95 16.99 -33.70 0.10
CA THR A 95 16.29 -32.95 1.17
C THR A 95 17.08 -32.92 2.49
N PRO A 96 16.90 -31.89 3.35
CA PRO A 96 16.06 -30.71 3.16
C PRO A 96 16.62 -29.74 2.11
N CYS A 97 15.72 -29.05 1.41
CA CYS A 97 16.07 -28.11 0.35
C CYS A 97 16.00 -26.69 0.91
N GLU A 98 17.09 -26.25 1.54
CA GLU A 98 17.19 -24.95 2.19
C GLU A 98 18.23 -24.10 1.45
N PRO A 99 17.90 -22.85 1.09
CA PRO A 99 18.86 -21.95 0.47
C PRO A 99 20.00 -21.61 1.44
N GLU A 100 21.19 -21.39 0.90
CA GLU A 100 22.31 -20.87 1.70
C GLU A 100 21.98 -19.45 2.20
N PRO A 101 22.24 -19.11 3.47
CA PRO A 101 21.95 -17.78 3.98
C PRO A 101 22.68 -16.67 3.19
N GLY A 102 21.98 -15.57 2.94
CA GLY A 102 22.54 -14.39 2.27
C GLY A 102 22.59 -14.48 0.73
N THR A 103 21.98 -15.51 0.13
CA THR A 103 21.93 -15.65 -1.35
C THR A 103 20.62 -15.13 -1.96
N PRO A 104 20.55 -14.97 -3.30
CA PRO A 104 19.30 -14.65 -3.99
C PRO A 104 18.17 -15.65 -3.68
N GLU A 105 18.48 -16.94 -3.58
CA GLU A 105 17.49 -17.99 -3.27
C GLU A 105 16.95 -17.84 -1.84
N ALA A 106 17.75 -17.36 -0.89
CA ALA A 106 17.29 -17.06 0.46
C ALA A 106 16.32 -15.87 0.48
N PHE A 107 16.57 -14.84 -0.35
CA PHE A 107 15.63 -13.75 -0.55
C PHE A 107 14.32 -14.24 -1.17
N GLY A 108 14.41 -15.05 -2.24
CA GLY A 108 13.24 -15.64 -2.90
C GLY A 108 12.40 -16.51 -1.97
N GLU A 109 13.02 -17.25 -1.05
CA GLU A 109 12.32 -18.06 -0.05
C GLU A 109 11.52 -17.20 0.95
N LEU A 110 12.12 -16.13 1.47
CA LEU A 110 11.38 -15.18 2.33
C LEU A 110 10.24 -14.53 1.54
N TRP A 111 10.52 -14.07 0.33
CA TRP A 111 9.54 -13.41 -0.53
C TRP A 111 8.32 -14.30 -0.78
N ARG A 112 8.54 -15.57 -1.16
CA ARG A 112 7.46 -16.54 -1.38
C ARG A 112 6.66 -16.82 -0.10
N SER A 113 7.35 -16.92 1.04
CA SER A 113 6.69 -17.09 2.34
C SER A 113 5.79 -15.90 2.70
N LEU A 114 6.21 -14.67 2.37
CA LEU A 114 5.41 -13.47 2.53
C LEU A 114 4.19 -13.42 1.60
N GLN A 115 4.24 -14.07 0.44
CA GLN A 115 3.10 -14.16 -0.47
C GLN A 115 2.03 -15.16 0.01
N ASP A 116 2.39 -16.14 0.85
CA ASP A 116 1.47 -17.13 1.40
C ASP A 116 1.56 -17.18 2.94
N LEU A 117 1.26 -16.04 3.56
CA LEU A 117 1.21 -15.93 5.03
C LEU A 117 0.24 -16.92 5.66
N SER A 118 -0.85 -17.28 4.97
CA SER A 118 -1.84 -18.25 5.47
C SER A 118 -1.21 -19.60 5.76
N SER A 119 -0.55 -20.18 4.75
CA SER A 119 0.12 -21.47 4.90
C SER A 119 1.31 -21.39 5.85
N TRP A 120 2.04 -20.27 5.82
CA TRP A 120 3.26 -20.13 6.59
C TRP A 120 3.03 -19.87 8.09
N LEU A 121 2.10 -18.99 8.44
CA LEU A 121 1.87 -18.54 9.83
C LEU A 121 0.74 -19.31 10.51
N GLY A 122 -0.22 -19.86 9.76
CA GLY A 122 -1.33 -20.63 10.31
C GLY A 122 -2.08 -19.87 11.40
N ALA A 123 -2.08 -20.41 12.62
CA ALA A 123 -2.78 -19.83 13.77
C ALA A 123 -2.24 -18.46 14.23
N GLU A 124 -1.01 -18.09 13.83
CA GLU A 124 -0.42 -16.79 14.18
C GLU A 124 -0.94 -15.64 13.31
N LEU A 125 -1.79 -15.95 12.33
CA LEU A 125 -2.44 -15.01 11.44
C LEU A 125 -3.96 -15.09 11.58
N GLY A 126 -4.53 -14.01 12.08
CA GLY A 126 -5.95 -13.87 12.33
C GLY A 126 -6.82 -13.93 11.07
N PRO A 127 -8.16 -13.88 11.28
CA PRO A 127 -9.11 -13.86 10.18
C PRO A 127 -8.94 -12.59 9.34
N GLU A 128 -9.34 -12.68 8.07
CA GLU A 128 -9.44 -11.54 7.18
C GLU A 128 -10.64 -10.67 7.54
N ALA A 129 -10.41 -9.36 7.57
CA ALA A 129 -11.45 -8.34 7.75
C ALA A 129 -11.17 -7.14 6.83
N ALA A 130 -12.18 -6.31 6.59
CA ALA A 130 -11.99 -5.04 5.91
C ALA A 130 -11.00 -4.17 6.70
N TYR A 131 -9.99 -3.63 6.04
CA TYR A 131 -9.07 -2.69 6.66
C TYR A 131 -9.70 -1.30 6.70
N VAL A 132 -9.77 -0.71 7.89
CA VAL A 132 -10.31 0.63 8.11
C VAL A 132 -9.14 1.59 8.29
N PRO A 133 -8.79 2.39 7.27
CA PRO A 133 -7.68 3.34 7.38
C PRO A 133 -8.03 4.47 8.36
N ALA A 134 -7.05 4.87 9.16
CA ALA A 134 -7.15 6.04 10.04
C ALA A 134 -6.82 7.36 9.33
N ALA A 135 -6.27 7.28 8.10
CA ALA A 135 -5.90 8.42 7.29
C ALA A 135 -5.99 8.11 5.78
N TYR A 136 -6.16 9.17 4.99
CA TYR A 136 -6.17 9.13 3.54
C TYR A 136 -5.23 10.19 2.99
N ALA A 137 -4.40 9.81 2.02
CA ALA A 137 -3.70 10.76 1.17
C ALA A 137 -4.57 11.08 -0.04
N ILE A 138 -4.73 12.37 -0.34
CA ILE A 138 -5.63 12.86 -1.36
C ILE A 138 -4.86 13.79 -2.29
N LEU A 139 -4.85 13.42 -3.57
CA LEU A 139 -4.42 14.29 -4.65
C LEU A 139 -5.65 14.95 -5.27
N VAL A 140 -5.73 16.26 -5.13
CA VAL A 140 -6.78 17.12 -5.70
C VAL A 140 -6.29 17.66 -7.03
N GLY A 141 -7.09 17.47 -8.08
CA GLY A 141 -6.78 17.93 -9.43
C GLY A 141 -8.02 18.30 -10.23
N ALA A 142 -7.87 18.36 -11.55
CA ALA A 142 -8.97 18.58 -12.47
C ALA A 142 -10.04 17.48 -12.33
N PRO A 143 -11.34 17.79 -12.54
CA PRO A 143 -12.38 16.78 -12.53
C PRO A 143 -12.14 15.73 -13.62
N PRO A 144 -12.59 14.47 -13.42
CA PRO A 144 -12.54 13.45 -14.45
C PRO A 144 -13.23 13.92 -15.73
N MET A 145 -12.72 13.49 -16.88
CA MET A 145 -13.33 13.84 -18.17
C MET A 145 -14.72 13.19 -18.27
N PRO A 146 -15.74 13.89 -18.79
CA PRO A 146 -17.05 13.30 -19.05
C PRO A 146 -16.97 12.07 -19.96
N GLU A 147 -17.57 10.97 -19.51
CA GLU A 147 -17.64 9.71 -20.28
C GLU A 147 -19.00 9.57 -20.98
N PRO A 148 -19.05 9.47 -22.32
CA PRO A 148 -20.30 9.37 -23.05
C PRO A 148 -21.13 8.15 -22.63
N GLY A 149 -22.40 8.39 -22.30
CA GLY A 149 -23.33 7.33 -21.89
C GLY A 149 -23.16 6.85 -20.45
N LEU A 150 -22.23 7.42 -19.68
CA LEU A 150 -22.09 7.16 -18.26
C LEU A 150 -22.41 8.43 -17.46
N PRO A 151 -23.48 8.42 -16.64
CA PRO A 151 -23.77 9.56 -15.79
C PRO A 151 -22.67 9.73 -14.75
N GLN A 152 -22.09 10.94 -14.69
CA GLN A 152 -21.17 11.35 -13.64
C GLN A 152 -21.99 12.13 -12.60
N ALA A 153 -22.04 11.62 -11.38
CA ALA A 153 -22.72 12.30 -10.29
C ALA A 153 -21.73 13.21 -9.56
N PRO A 154 -22.06 14.50 -9.34
CA PRO A 154 -21.34 15.30 -8.36
C PRO A 154 -21.46 14.67 -6.97
N ALA A 155 -20.40 14.74 -6.20
CA ALA A 155 -20.41 14.47 -4.77
C ALA A 155 -20.07 15.74 -3.98
N ASP A 156 -20.79 15.95 -2.88
CA ASP A 156 -20.47 17.05 -1.98
C ASP A 156 -19.25 16.70 -1.14
N TRP A 157 -18.29 17.63 -1.09
CA TRP A 157 -17.11 17.52 -0.24
C TRP A 157 -17.52 17.69 1.23
N PRO A 158 -17.34 16.67 2.09
CA PRO A 158 -17.95 16.66 3.41
C PRO A 158 -17.14 17.41 4.47
N LEU A 159 -15.91 17.85 4.16
CA LEU A 159 -15.05 18.54 5.11
C LEU A 159 -15.17 20.07 4.99
N GLU A 160 -15.00 20.76 6.11
CA GLU A 160 -14.99 22.22 6.15
C GLU A 160 -13.82 22.81 5.36
N LEU A 161 -12.65 22.16 5.41
CA LEU A 161 -11.46 22.61 4.68
C LEU A 161 -11.69 22.54 3.16
N PRO A 162 -11.60 23.67 2.43
CA PRO A 162 -11.86 23.68 1.00
C PRO A 162 -10.87 22.89 0.15
N LEU A 163 -11.39 22.14 -0.84
CA LEU A 163 -10.59 21.42 -1.83
C LEU A 163 -9.64 22.34 -2.60
N ALA A 164 -10.07 23.57 -2.90
CA ALA A 164 -9.25 24.57 -3.58
C ALA A 164 -7.98 24.94 -2.80
N THR A 165 -8.03 24.85 -1.46
CA THR A 165 -6.92 25.19 -0.56
C THR A 165 -6.35 23.98 0.16
N PHE A 166 -6.88 22.79 -0.10
CA PHE A 166 -6.49 21.55 0.58
C PHE A 166 -5.04 21.19 0.27
N GLY A 167 -4.28 20.79 1.28
CA GLY A 167 -2.90 20.33 1.12
C GLY A 167 -1.93 21.35 0.52
N GLY A 168 -0.74 20.87 0.13
CA GLY A 168 0.31 21.65 -0.53
C GLY A 168 0.25 21.51 -2.05
N PRO A 169 0.69 22.53 -2.81
CA PRO A 169 0.78 22.42 -4.27
C PRO A 169 1.83 21.37 -4.67
N VAL A 170 1.49 20.53 -5.64
CA VAL A 170 2.36 19.51 -6.23
C VAL A 170 2.26 19.58 -7.76
N ALA A 171 3.06 18.78 -8.47
CA ALA A 171 3.07 18.72 -9.94
C ALA A 171 3.17 20.13 -10.58
N ASN A 172 4.15 20.92 -10.14
CA ASN A 172 4.36 22.30 -10.57
C ASN A 172 3.13 23.22 -10.38
N GLY A 173 2.30 22.94 -9.37
CA GLY A 173 1.11 23.74 -9.03
C GLY A 173 -0.17 23.32 -9.75
N THR A 174 -0.14 22.26 -10.57
CA THR A 174 -1.34 21.76 -11.29
C THR A 174 -2.24 20.87 -10.44
N ALA A 175 -1.74 20.39 -9.30
CA ALA A 175 -2.49 19.59 -8.35
C ALA A 175 -2.12 19.98 -6.91
N ARG A 176 -2.87 19.46 -5.94
CA ARG A 176 -2.57 19.63 -4.52
C ARG A 176 -2.61 18.29 -3.80
N CYS A 177 -1.66 18.03 -2.92
CA CYS A 177 -1.63 16.81 -2.13
C CYS A 177 -1.73 17.15 -0.65
N GLY A 178 -2.60 16.46 0.06
CA GLY A 178 -2.72 16.56 1.51
C GLY A 178 -3.18 15.26 2.14
N THR A 179 -3.03 15.19 3.46
CA THR A 179 -3.44 14.06 4.27
C THR A 179 -4.63 14.46 5.13
N VAL A 180 -5.65 13.61 5.15
CA VAL A 180 -6.78 13.69 6.08
C VAL A 180 -6.64 12.55 7.09
N SER A 181 -6.79 12.83 8.38
CA SER A 181 -6.60 11.83 9.44
C SER A 181 -7.59 11.99 10.59
N GLY A 182 -7.78 10.95 11.39
CA GLY A 182 -8.60 11.01 12.60
C GLY A 182 -10.08 11.29 12.28
N ALA A 183 -10.70 12.20 13.03
CA ALA A 183 -12.12 12.49 12.90
C ALA A 183 -12.52 12.93 11.48
N ASP A 184 -11.68 13.70 10.78
CA ASP A 184 -11.96 14.11 9.40
C ASP A 184 -11.91 12.91 8.44
N ALA A 185 -11.03 11.93 8.69
CA ALA A 185 -10.99 10.69 7.90
C ALA A 185 -12.25 9.85 8.15
N ASP A 186 -12.77 9.85 9.39
CA ASP A 186 -14.01 9.18 9.73
C ASP A 186 -15.23 9.82 9.05
N VAL A 187 -15.27 11.16 8.96
CA VAL A 187 -16.30 11.91 8.23
C VAL A 187 -16.23 11.66 6.73
N LEU A 188 -15.02 11.63 6.16
CA LEU A 188 -14.79 11.52 4.73
C LEU A 188 -15.04 10.08 4.20
N ARG A 189 -14.76 9.07 5.01
CA ARG A 189 -14.77 7.65 4.61
C ARG A 189 -16.07 7.18 3.93
N PRO A 190 -17.28 7.45 4.45
CA PRO A 190 -18.52 7.03 3.78
C PRO A 190 -18.67 7.64 2.38
N ALA A 191 -18.27 8.90 2.19
CA ALA A 191 -18.34 9.56 0.89
C ALA A 191 -17.35 8.92 -0.11
N LEU A 192 -16.14 8.60 0.34
CA LEU A 192 -15.14 7.91 -0.49
C LEU A 192 -15.56 6.48 -0.87
N GLN A 193 -16.20 5.75 0.04
CA GLN A 193 -16.69 4.39 -0.21
C GLN A 193 -17.84 4.36 -1.22
N ALA A 194 -18.67 5.41 -1.27
CA ALA A 194 -19.75 5.56 -2.23
C ALA A 194 -19.26 6.05 -3.61
N ALA A 195 -18.07 6.63 -3.68
CA ALA A 195 -17.52 7.24 -4.88
C ALA A 195 -16.81 6.23 -5.81
N ASN A 196 -16.73 6.59 -7.08
CA ASN A 196 -16.04 5.82 -8.11
C ASN A 196 -15.06 6.71 -8.89
N GLN A 197 -14.34 6.12 -9.84
CA GLN A 197 -13.33 6.82 -10.65
C GLN A 197 -13.85 8.03 -11.45
N LEU A 198 -15.16 8.11 -11.69
CA LEU A 198 -15.79 9.21 -12.43
C LEU A 198 -16.49 10.22 -11.51
N THR A 199 -16.42 10.04 -10.20
CA THR A 199 -16.97 11.00 -9.23
C THR A 199 -16.15 12.29 -9.26
N PHE A 200 -16.82 13.42 -9.46
CA PHE A 200 -16.26 14.75 -9.28
C PHE A 200 -16.87 15.42 -8.05
N TRP A 201 -16.10 16.30 -7.42
CA TRP A 201 -16.40 16.83 -6.10
C TRP A 201 -16.63 18.32 -6.15
N THR A 202 -17.66 18.77 -5.44
CA THR A 202 -18.01 20.18 -5.27
C THR A 202 -18.08 20.49 -3.78
N GLN A 203 -17.62 21.66 -3.36
CA GLN A 203 -17.79 22.10 -1.97
C GLN A 203 -18.87 23.18 -1.83
N ASP A 204 -19.01 24.03 -2.85
CA ASP A 204 -20.00 25.11 -2.85
C ASP A 204 -20.75 25.11 -4.19
N PRO A 205 -22.08 24.90 -4.19
CA PRO A 205 -22.89 24.98 -5.40
C PRO A 205 -22.85 26.36 -6.06
N GLU A 206 -22.53 27.44 -5.33
CA GLU A 206 -22.45 28.80 -5.88
C GLU A 206 -21.19 29.01 -6.74
N THR A 207 -20.04 28.46 -6.34
CA THR A 207 -18.80 28.58 -7.11
C THR A 207 -18.76 27.65 -8.31
N SER A 208 -19.54 26.57 -8.30
CA SER A 208 -19.53 25.50 -9.31
C SER A 208 -18.12 24.93 -9.58
N ALA A 209 -17.18 25.10 -8.66
CA ALA A 209 -15.83 24.57 -8.79
C ALA A 209 -15.87 23.05 -8.58
N ALA A 210 -15.54 22.31 -9.64
CA ALA A 210 -15.49 20.85 -9.64
C ALA A 210 -14.04 20.35 -9.58
N PHE A 211 -13.81 19.33 -8.77
CA PHE A 211 -12.50 18.73 -8.56
C PHE A 211 -12.52 17.23 -8.79
N GLY A 212 -11.41 16.69 -9.28
CA GLY A 212 -11.16 15.25 -9.31
C GLY A 212 -10.26 14.88 -8.13
N LEU A 213 -10.50 13.70 -7.56
CA LEU A 213 -9.68 13.17 -6.47
C LEU A 213 -9.01 11.88 -6.91
N THR A 214 -7.73 11.74 -6.57
CA THR A 214 -7.09 10.42 -6.45
C THR A 214 -6.85 10.16 -4.98
N VAL A 215 -7.35 9.03 -4.47
CA VAL A 215 -7.40 8.75 -3.04
C VAL A 215 -6.65 7.47 -2.72
N ARG A 216 -5.74 7.55 -1.74
CA ARG A 216 -5.00 6.40 -1.22
C ARG A 216 -5.29 6.23 0.28
N PRO A 217 -5.95 5.14 0.70
CA PRO A 217 -6.01 4.71 2.09
C PRO A 217 -4.60 4.52 2.62
N MET A 218 -4.32 5.03 3.81
CA MET A 218 -2.99 4.94 4.42
C MET A 218 -2.91 3.84 5.46
N VAL A 219 -1.71 3.26 5.57
CA VAL A 219 -1.31 2.44 6.71
C VAL A 219 -0.44 3.24 7.69
N PRO A 220 -0.39 2.86 8.99
CA PRO A 220 0.41 3.57 9.98
C PRO A 220 1.87 3.77 9.53
N GLY A 221 2.36 5.00 9.67
CA GLY A 221 3.74 5.38 9.36
C GLY A 221 4.00 5.84 7.92
N GLU A 222 3.00 5.76 7.03
CA GLU A 222 3.11 6.35 5.69
C GLU A 222 3.01 7.88 5.73
N ASP A 223 3.74 8.53 4.83
CA ASP A 223 3.53 9.93 4.46
C ASP A 223 3.53 10.06 2.93
N VAL A 224 2.44 9.60 2.30
CA VAL A 224 2.34 9.41 0.85
C VAL A 224 2.59 10.71 0.07
N CYS A 225 2.06 11.84 0.51
CA CYS A 225 2.25 13.11 -0.20
C CYS A 225 3.72 13.55 -0.19
N ARG A 226 4.41 13.34 0.93
CA ARG A 226 5.84 13.60 1.05
C ARG A 226 6.68 12.59 0.27
N GLU A 227 6.36 11.31 0.36
CA GLU A 227 7.10 10.22 -0.28
C GLU A 227 7.03 10.29 -1.81
N ILE A 228 5.85 10.61 -2.36
CA ILE A 228 5.64 10.65 -3.81
C ILE A 228 6.04 12.01 -4.40
N PHE A 229 5.70 13.11 -3.73
CA PHE A 229 5.83 14.45 -4.31
C PHE A 229 6.83 15.36 -3.59
N GLY A 230 7.42 14.93 -2.47
CA GLY A 230 8.28 15.77 -1.65
C GLY A 230 7.52 16.92 -0.96
N ALA A 231 6.18 16.86 -0.93
CA ALA A 231 5.36 17.88 -0.30
C ALA A 231 5.42 17.75 1.23
N GLY A 232 5.81 18.82 1.92
CA GLY A 232 5.86 18.93 3.37
C GLY A 232 5.61 20.36 3.82
#